data_AF-A0A550HNT9-F1
#
_entry.id   AF-A0A550HNT9-F1
#
_cell.length_a   1.000
_cell.length_b   1.000
_cell.length_c   1.000
_cell.angle_alpha   90.00
_cell.angle_beta   90.00
_cell.angle_gamma   90.00
#
_symmetry.space_group_name_H-M   'P 1'
#
loop_
_entity.id
_entity.type
_entity.pdbx_description
1 polymer ?
#
loop_
_entity_poly.entity_id
_entity_poly.type
_entity_poly.pdbx_seq_one_letter_code
_entity_poly.pdbx_strand_id
1 'polypeptide(L)'
;MVYTESTLSTDVLRFAWDGRLLKYGVDPYAHEPYSAELDWLKNVPYFEAYDHKDEISPYPPFAQITFLFLSIFTESLFGLKVSFSVLDMINCILLAYLLHNMVARRYLGGVILYSWSPLMILEVSSSGHMEPLPIFFMLISLILLSKKRLFYSTLSYSLAIWSKIFTVLLIP
;
A
#
# COMPACT_ATOMS: atom_id res chain seq x y z
N MET A 1 10.20 14.94 1.41
CA MET A 1 8.75 14.67 1.28
C MET A 1 8.24 13.68 2.32
N VAL A 2 8.99 12.63 2.71
CA VAL A 2 8.52 11.71 3.77
C VAL A 2 8.20 12.43 5.11
N TYR A 3 8.90 13.52 5.41
CA TYR A 3 8.68 14.34 6.60
C TYR A 3 7.59 15.42 6.47
N THR A 4 7.02 15.63 5.27
CA THR A 4 5.96 16.62 5.10
C THR A 4 4.61 16.03 5.51
N GLU A 5 3.72 16.87 6.01
CA GLU A 5 2.33 16.49 6.24
C GLU A 5 1.67 16.12 4.91
N SER A 6 0.72 15.18 4.96
CA SER A 6 -0.02 14.77 3.78
C SER A 6 -1.04 15.86 3.43
N THR A 7 -0.92 16.43 2.23
CA THR A 7 -1.75 17.57 1.81
C THR A 7 -2.90 17.18 0.89
N LEU A 8 -2.87 15.96 0.33
CA LEU A 8 -3.86 15.46 -0.64
C LEU A 8 -4.82 14.42 -0.06
N SER A 9 -4.40 13.68 0.97
CA SER A 9 -5.20 12.64 1.62
C SER A 9 -4.73 12.39 3.05
N THR A 10 -5.63 11.87 3.89
CA THR A 10 -5.36 11.38 5.25
C THR A 10 -5.38 9.84 5.35
N ASP A 11 -5.41 9.12 4.22
CA ASP A 11 -5.44 7.64 4.15
C ASP A 11 -4.35 6.95 4.98
N VAL A 12 -3.15 7.55 5.05
CA VAL A 12 -2.06 7.00 5.88
C VAL A 12 -2.41 6.94 7.37
N LEU A 13 -3.28 7.85 7.83
CA LEU A 13 -3.82 7.83 9.19
C LEU A 13 -4.78 6.66 9.37
N ARG A 14 -5.57 6.33 8.33
CA ARG A 14 -6.42 5.13 8.33
C ARG A 14 -5.60 3.85 8.36
N PHE A 15 -4.49 3.77 7.62
CA PHE A 15 -3.58 2.62 7.66
C PHE A 15 -3.00 2.41 9.07
N ALA A 16 -2.60 3.50 9.72
CA ALA A 16 -2.09 3.46 11.09
C ALA A 16 -3.18 3.01 12.09
N TRP A 17 -4.39 3.54 11.94
CA TRP A 17 -5.54 3.19 12.77
C TRP A 17 -5.93 1.73 12.62
N ASP A 18 -6.13 1.24 11.40
CA ASP A 18 -6.53 -0.15 11.13
C ASP A 18 -5.45 -1.14 11.61
N GLY A 19 -4.17 -0.84 11.38
CA GLY A 19 -3.07 -1.63 11.92
C GLY A 19 -3.10 -1.69 13.46
N ARG A 20 -3.40 -0.56 14.11
CA ARG A 20 -3.58 -0.48 15.57
C ARG A 20 -4.77 -1.33 16.04
N LEU A 21 -5.94 -1.24 15.40
CA LEU A 21 -7.10 -2.06 15.74
C LEU A 21 -6.74 -3.55 15.76
N LEU A 22 -6.16 -4.03 14.67
CA LEU A 22 -5.76 -5.43 14.52
C LEU A 22 -4.70 -5.85 15.53
N LYS A 23 -3.75 -4.97 15.85
CA LYS A 23 -2.71 -5.23 16.87
C LYS A 23 -3.32 -5.50 18.24
N TYR A 24 -4.46 -4.89 18.54
CA TYR A 24 -5.23 -5.12 19.77
C TYR A 24 -6.37 -6.14 19.60
N GLY A 25 -6.42 -6.87 18.48
CA GLY A 25 -7.42 -7.92 18.24
C GLY A 25 -8.82 -7.39 17.90
N VAL A 26 -8.94 -6.13 17.50
CA VAL A 26 -10.20 -5.51 17.08
C VAL A 26 -10.34 -5.63 15.56
N ASP A 27 -11.51 -6.08 15.11
CA ASP A 27 -11.85 -6.18 13.69
C ASP A 27 -12.08 -4.77 13.08
N PRO A 28 -11.31 -4.35 12.07
CA PRO A 28 -11.45 -3.03 11.43
C PRO A 28 -12.76 -2.84 10.65
N TYR A 29 -13.56 -3.89 10.47
CA TYR A 29 -14.88 -3.82 9.84
C TYR A 29 -16.04 -3.83 10.85
N ALA A 30 -15.76 -4.05 12.14
CA ALA A 30 -16.81 -4.19 13.15
C ALA A 30 -17.37 -2.85 13.62
N HIS A 31 -16.52 -1.82 13.67
CA HIS A 31 -16.87 -0.52 14.24
C HIS A 31 -16.23 0.62 13.45
N GLU A 32 -17.00 1.71 13.29
CA GLU A 32 -16.46 2.98 12.82
C GLU A 32 -15.46 3.54 13.86
N PRO A 33 -14.38 4.20 13.44
CA PRO A 33 -13.40 4.80 14.35
C PRO A 33 -13.98 5.69 15.44
N TYR A 34 -15.08 6.41 15.20
CA TYR A 34 -15.73 7.28 16.20
C TYR A 34 -16.59 6.56 17.24
N SER A 35 -16.87 5.27 17.05
CA SER A 35 -17.64 4.46 18.00
C SER A 35 -17.08 4.50 19.44
N ALA A 36 -17.95 4.45 20.44
CA ALA A 36 -17.57 4.55 21.85
C ALA A 36 -16.77 3.31 22.32
N GLU A 37 -17.02 2.16 21.68
CA GLU A 37 -16.31 0.89 21.88
C GLU A 37 -14.80 1.01 21.66
N LEU A 38 -14.37 2.00 20.87
CA LEU A 38 -12.97 2.23 20.52
C LEU A 38 -12.33 3.38 21.32
N ASP A 39 -13.03 4.04 22.25
CA ASP A 39 -12.53 5.21 23.00
C ASP A 39 -11.16 4.99 23.62
N TRP A 40 -10.93 3.80 24.17
CA TRP A 40 -9.67 3.40 24.80
C TRP A 40 -8.49 3.28 23.82
N LEU A 41 -8.74 3.18 22.50
CA LEU A 41 -7.73 3.14 21.44
C LEU A 41 -7.44 4.50 20.80
N LYS A 42 -8.34 5.49 20.96
CA LYS A 42 -8.27 6.81 20.30
C LYS A 42 -7.13 7.71 20.78
N ASN A 43 -6.49 7.38 21.91
CA ASN A 43 -5.39 8.16 22.47
C ASN A 43 -4.09 7.98 21.64
N VAL A 44 -4.09 8.52 20.42
CA VAL A 44 -2.96 8.57 19.50
C VAL A 44 -2.87 9.97 18.88
N PRO A 45 -1.66 10.49 18.63
CA PRO A 45 -1.45 11.89 18.25
C PRO A 45 -2.06 12.27 16.89
N TYR A 46 -2.38 11.28 16.06
CA TYR A 46 -2.93 11.49 14.73
C TYR A 46 -4.45 11.29 14.64
N PHE A 47 -5.12 10.86 15.72
CA PHE A 47 -6.53 10.50 15.64
C PHE A 47 -7.38 11.69 15.22
N GLU A 48 -7.17 12.88 15.77
CA GLU A 48 -7.98 14.05 15.43
C GLU A 48 -7.84 14.49 13.97
N ALA A 49 -6.66 14.32 13.37
CA ALA A 49 -6.38 14.71 11.99
C ALA A 49 -6.89 13.70 10.93
N TYR A 50 -7.34 12.52 11.35
CA TYR A 50 -7.79 11.45 10.48
C TYR A 50 -9.21 11.72 9.93
N ASP A 51 -9.44 11.73 8.62
CA ASP A 51 -10.79 11.92 8.06
C ASP A 51 -11.64 10.63 8.07
N HIS A 52 -12.91 10.66 7.67
CA HIS A 52 -13.76 9.45 7.50
C HIS A 52 -13.82 8.54 8.74
N LYS A 53 -13.83 9.11 9.95
CA LYS A 53 -13.89 8.38 11.23
C LYS A 53 -15.27 7.77 11.51
N ASP A 54 -16.25 8.16 10.71
CA ASP A 54 -17.63 7.70 10.64
C ASP A 54 -17.80 6.56 9.62
N GLU A 55 -16.72 6.00 9.11
CA GLU A 55 -16.75 4.90 8.14
C GLU A 55 -15.96 3.67 8.63
N ILE A 56 -16.50 2.48 8.40
CA ILE A 56 -15.77 1.21 8.54
C ILE A 56 -14.68 1.11 7.47
N SER A 57 -13.72 0.19 7.65
CA SER A 57 -12.58 0.16 6.74
C SER A 57 -13.00 -0.22 5.31
N PRO A 58 -12.61 0.57 4.28
CA PRO A 58 -12.83 0.22 2.88
C PRO A 58 -11.73 -0.72 2.35
N TYR A 59 -10.67 -0.98 3.12
CA TYR A 59 -9.50 -1.69 2.64
C TYR A 59 -9.68 -3.20 2.71
N PRO A 60 -9.32 -3.97 1.67
CA PRO A 60 -9.52 -5.41 1.67
C PRO A 60 -8.59 -6.18 2.63
N PRO A 61 -8.83 -7.49 2.87
CA PRO A 61 -8.15 -8.24 3.92
C PRO A 61 -6.62 -8.30 3.83
N PHE A 62 -6.01 -8.32 2.64
CA PHE A 62 -4.54 -8.38 2.55
C PHE A 62 -3.89 -7.01 2.80
N ALA A 63 -4.59 -5.92 2.51
CA ALA A 63 -4.20 -4.58 2.96
C ALA A 63 -4.17 -4.53 4.48
N GLN A 64 -5.22 -5.03 5.13
CA GLN A 64 -5.33 -5.11 6.60
C GLN A 64 -4.18 -5.89 7.24
N ILE A 65 -3.84 -7.06 6.69
CA ILE A 65 -2.69 -7.86 7.14
C ILE A 65 -1.40 -7.06 7.01
N THR A 66 -1.25 -6.27 5.94
CA THR A 66 -0.08 -5.41 5.74
C THR A 66 -0.02 -4.30 6.78
N PHE A 67 -1.14 -3.66 7.09
CA PHE A 67 -1.21 -2.63 8.13
C PHE A 67 -0.88 -3.18 9.52
N LEU A 68 -1.44 -4.35 9.87
CA LEU A 68 -1.08 -5.07 11.08
C LEU A 68 0.42 -5.37 11.12
N PHE A 69 0.96 -5.96 10.05
CA PHE A 69 2.38 -6.28 9.96
C PHE A 69 3.24 -5.03 10.20
N LEU A 70 2.94 -3.92 9.52
CA LEU A 70 3.69 -2.68 9.70
C LEU A 70 3.53 -2.10 11.11
N SER A 71 2.34 -2.17 11.73
CA SER A 71 2.08 -1.68 13.10
C SER A 71 2.90 -2.39 14.19
N ILE A 72 3.40 -3.60 13.90
CA ILE A 72 4.28 -4.35 14.80
C ILE A 72 5.69 -3.76 14.78
N PHE A 73 6.16 -3.28 13.62
CA PHE A 73 7.50 -2.70 13.47
C PHE A 73 7.54 -1.18 13.67
N THR A 74 6.45 -0.49 13.31
CA THR A 74 6.37 0.96 13.40
C THR A 74 4.96 1.42 13.72
N GLU A 75 4.81 2.20 14.78
CA GLU A 75 3.55 2.87 15.13
C GLU A 75 3.51 4.31 14.60
N SER A 76 4.54 4.75 13.88
CA SER A 76 4.64 6.11 13.36
C SER A 76 4.21 6.20 11.91
N LEU A 77 3.56 7.31 11.56
CA LEU A 77 3.20 7.63 10.17
C LEU A 77 4.43 7.69 9.27
N PHE A 78 5.54 8.20 9.81
CA PHE A 78 6.82 8.21 9.13
C PHE A 78 7.25 6.80 8.71
N GLY A 79 7.12 5.82 9.60
CA GLY A 79 7.45 4.43 9.30
C GLY A 79 6.60 3.86 8.17
N LEU A 80 5.29 4.11 8.18
CA LEU A 80 4.39 3.71 7.09
C LEU A 80 4.81 4.32 5.74
N LYS A 81 5.05 5.64 5.72
CA LYS A 81 5.51 6.35 4.51
C LYS A 81 6.83 5.79 3.98
N VAL A 82 7.79 5.51 4.88
CA VAL A 82 9.06 4.87 4.52
C VAL A 82 8.82 3.48 3.94
N SER A 83 8.00 2.65 4.58
CA SER A 83 7.72 1.29 4.13
C SER A 83 7.13 1.27 2.72
N PHE A 84 6.11 2.09 2.43
CA PHE A 84 5.53 2.15 1.09
C PHE A 84 6.48 2.79 0.07
N SER A 85 7.29 3.78 0.45
CA SER A 85 8.32 4.35 -0.43
C SER A 85 9.42 3.34 -0.78
N VAL A 86 9.85 2.52 0.17
CA VAL A 86 10.82 1.44 -0.06
C VAL A 86 10.21 0.39 -1.01
N LEU A 87 8.94 0.06 -0.82
CA LEU A 87 8.22 -0.88 -1.70
C LEU A 87 8.10 -0.32 -3.13
N ASP A 88 7.88 0.98 -3.29
CA ASP A 88 7.86 1.63 -4.61
C ASP A 88 9.23 1.63 -5.29
N MET A 89 10.30 1.81 -4.52
CA MET A 89 11.66 1.66 -5.04
C MET A 89 11.93 0.23 -5.53
N ILE A 90 11.43 -0.77 -4.81
CA ILE A 90 11.47 -2.18 -5.25
C ILE A 90 10.68 -2.36 -6.55
N ASN A 91 9.50 -1.74 -6.67
CA ASN A 91 8.70 -1.78 -7.90
C ASN A 91 9.45 -1.20 -9.10
N CYS A 92 10.18 -0.09 -8.92
CA CYS A 92 11.03 0.46 -9.98
C CYS A 92 12.09 -0.54 -10.45
N ILE A 93 12.72 -1.28 -9.53
CA ILE A 93 13.71 -2.32 -9.85
C ILE A 93 13.05 -3.50 -10.59
N LEU A 94 11.89 -3.97 -10.12
CA LEU A 94 11.15 -5.05 -10.77
C LEU A 94 10.68 -4.67 -12.17
N LEU A 95 10.22 -3.42 -12.35
CA LEU A 95 9.82 -2.89 -13.64
C LEU A 95 11.01 -2.78 -14.60
N ALA A 96 12.17 -2.30 -14.13
CA ALA A 96 13.39 -2.29 -14.92
C ALA A 96 13.81 -3.70 -15.33
N TYR A 97 13.72 -4.68 -14.42
CA TYR A 97 13.99 -6.09 -14.71
C TYR A 97 13.04 -6.64 -15.78
N LEU A 98 11.74 -6.35 -15.69
CA LEU A 98 10.74 -6.75 -16.70
C LEU A 98 11.05 -6.14 -18.07
N LEU A 99 11.28 -4.83 -18.13
CA LEU A 99 11.56 -4.14 -19.39
C LEU A 99 12.87 -4.59 -20.04
N HIS A 100 13.89 -4.89 -19.23
CA HIS A 100 15.16 -5.43 -19.73
C HIS A 100 15.00 -6.83 -20.34
N ASN A 101 14.25 -7.72 -19.67
CA ASN A 101 14.23 -9.15 -20.01
C ASN A 101 13.06 -9.59 -20.87
N MET A 102 11.96 -8.83 -20.95
CA MET A 102 10.72 -9.31 -21.57
C MET A 102 10.13 -8.42 -22.67
N VAL A 103 10.37 -7.10 -22.65
CA VAL A 103 9.72 -6.17 -23.59
C VAL A 103 10.74 -5.61 -24.57
N ALA A 104 11.38 -4.49 -24.24
CA ALA A 104 12.42 -3.91 -25.07
C ALA A 104 13.27 -2.97 -24.23
N ARG A 105 14.59 -3.20 -24.25
CA ARG A 105 15.59 -2.41 -23.52
C ARG A 105 15.50 -0.90 -23.80
N ARG A 106 14.98 -0.51 -24.97
CA ARG A 106 14.76 0.90 -25.35
C ARG A 106 13.84 1.68 -24.41
N TYR A 107 12.99 1.02 -23.64
CA TYR A 107 12.06 1.66 -22.71
C TYR A 107 12.61 1.82 -21.29
N LEU A 108 13.84 1.36 -21.01
CA LEU A 108 14.44 1.50 -19.68
C LEU A 108 14.56 2.95 -19.22
N GLY A 109 14.80 3.89 -20.13
CA GLY A 109 14.80 5.33 -19.82
C GLY A 109 13.44 5.82 -19.27
N GLY A 110 12.34 5.17 -19.66
CA GLY A 110 11.00 5.46 -19.14
C GLY A 110 10.85 5.12 -17.66
N VAL A 111 11.61 4.17 -17.11
CA VAL A 111 11.59 3.87 -15.66
C VAL A 111 12.12 5.04 -14.85
N ILE A 112 13.13 5.74 -15.37
CA ILE A 112 13.69 6.94 -14.74
C ILE A 112 12.65 8.07 -14.76
N LEU A 113 11.95 8.25 -15.88
CA LEU A 113 10.87 9.24 -15.98
C LEU A 113 9.70 8.91 -15.04
N TYR A 114 9.37 7.62 -14.91
CA TYR A 114 8.35 7.15 -13.97
C TYR A 114 8.76 7.39 -12.52
N SER A 115 9.98 7.01 -12.13
CA SER A 115 10.45 7.18 -10.75
C SER A 115 10.68 8.64 -10.37
N TRP A 116 10.94 9.50 -11.35
CA TRP A 116 11.02 10.95 -11.17
C TRP A 116 9.66 11.65 -11.32
N SER A 117 8.58 10.93 -11.55
CA SER A 117 7.25 11.53 -11.69
C SER A 117 6.88 12.26 -10.39
N PRO A 118 6.62 13.58 -10.43
CA PRO A 118 6.24 14.34 -9.24
C PRO A 118 5.01 13.75 -8.55
N LEU A 119 4.10 13.18 -9.32
CA LEU A 119 2.90 12.51 -8.81
C LEU A 119 3.26 11.31 -7.94
N MET A 120 4.19 10.44 -8.39
CA MET A 120 4.61 9.27 -7.61
C MET A 120 5.26 9.66 -6.30
N ILE A 121 6.11 10.69 -6.34
CA ILE A 121 6.80 11.19 -5.14
C ILE A 121 5.80 11.81 -4.15
N LEU A 122 4.81 12.57 -4.64
CA LEU A 122 3.79 13.18 -3.79
C LEU A 122 2.87 12.12 -3.19
N GLU A 123 2.30 11.22 -3.99
CA GLU A 123 1.33 10.26 -3.48
C GLU A 123 1.98 9.21 -2.57
N VAL A 124 3.06 8.58 -3.03
CA VAL A 124 3.68 7.49 -2.25
C VAL A 124 4.52 8.04 -1.11
N SER A 125 5.44 8.97 -1.38
CA SER A 125 6.38 9.43 -0.37
C SER A 125 5.84 10.53 0.53
N SER A 126 4.99 11.43 0.04
CA SER A 126 4.39 12.48 0.88
C SER A 126 3.10 12.01 1.54
N SER A 127 2.13 11.48 0.78
CA SER A 127 0.84 11.06 1.32
C SER A 127 0.86 9.68 1.97
N GLY A 128 1.85 8.82 1.64
CA GLY A 128 2.00 7.50 2.27
C GLY A 128 1.05 6.45 1.71
N HIS A 129 0.61 6.64 0.47
CA HIS A 129 -0.34 5.77 -0.22
C HIS A 129 0.17 4.33 -0.36
N MET A 130 -0.73 3.36 -0.19
CA MET A 130 -0.43 1.91 -0.18
C MET A 130 -0.35 1.29 -1.58
N GLU A 131 -0.54 2.09 -2.63
CA GLU A 131 -0.49 1.75 -4.06
C GLU A 131 0.72 0.89 -4.46
N PRO A 132 1.92 1.07 -3.87
CA PRO A 132 3.06 0.20 -4.17
C PRO A 132 2.81 -1.29 -3.86
N LEU A 133 1.91 -1.62 -2.92
CA LEU A 133 1.61 -2.99 -2.52
C LEU A 133 0.94 -3.82 -3.63
N PRO A 134 -0.23 -3.43 -4.18
CA PRO A 134 -0.81 -4.16 -5.31
C PRO A 134 0.10 -4.17 -6.54
N ILE A 135 0.84 -3.08 -6.81
CA ILE A 135 1.79 -3.00 -7.93
C ILE A 135 2.90 -4.03 -7.78
N PHE A 136 3.45 -4.20 -6.57
CA PHE A 136 4.48 -5.19 -6.29
C PHE A 136 4.02 -6.61 -6.67
N PHE A 137 2.85 -7.01 -6.20
CA PHE A 137 2.30 -8.34 -6.49
C PHE A 137 1.97 -8.53 -7.97
N MET A 138 1.54 -7.47 -8.67
CA MET A 138 1.34 -7.51 -10.12
C MET A 138 2.67 -7.71 -10.88
N LEU A 139 3.72 -6.96 -10.54
CA LEU A 139 5.02 -7.08 -11.20
C LEU A 139 5.63 -8.47 -10.97
N ILE A 140 5.53 -9.00 -9.73
CA ILE A 140 5.95 -10.37 -9.43
C ILE A 140 5.13 -11.39 -10.23
N SER A 141 3.81 -11.19 -10.33
CA SER A 141 2.95 -12.07 -11.14
C SER A 141 3.40 -12.13 -12.60
N LEU A 142 3.72 -10.99 -13.21
CA LEU A 142 4.22 -10.91 -14.59
C LEU A 142 5.59 -11.59 -14.76
N ILE A 143 6.50 -11.42 -13.80
CA ILE A 143 7.81 -12.09 -13.80
C ILE A 143 7.65 -13.62 -13.69
N LEU A 144 6.70 -14.09 -12.87
CA LEU A 144 6.45 -15.53 -12.72
C LEU A 144 5.77 -16.11 -13.95
N LEU A 145 4.84 -15.36 -14.55
CA LEU A 145 4.17 -15.73 -15.79
C LEU A 145 5.18 -15.93 -16.93
N SER A 146 6.15 -15.03 -17.06
CA SER A 146 7.20 -15.12 -18.09
C SER A 146 8.11 -16.33 -17.93
N LYS A 147 8.28 -16.79 -16.69
CA LYS A 147 9.00 -18.02 -16.34
C LYS A 147 8.12 -19.27 -16.42
N LYS A 148 6.91 -19.16 -16.97
CA LYS A 148 5.89 -20.23 -17.07
C LYS A 148 5.48 -20.84 -15.71
N ARG A 149 5.66 -20.10 -14.61
CA ARG A 149 5.27 -20.53 -13.26
C ARG A 149 3.84 -20.08 -12.94
N LEU A 150 2.87 -20.69 -13.64
CA LEU A 150 1.47 -20.23 -13.64
C LEU A 150 0.84 -20.19 -12.24
N PHE A 151 0.97 -21.26 -11.45
CA PHE A 151 0.38 -21.31 -10.11
C PHE A 151 0.83 -20.14 -9.21
N TYR A 152 2.14 -19.89 -9.15
CA TYR A 152 2.68 -18.79 -8.35
C TYR A 152 2.34 -17.41 -8.93
N SER A 153 2.23 -17.30 -10.24
CA SER A 153 1.79 -16.08 -10.92
C SER A 153 0.35 -15.73 -10.54
N THR A 154 -0.57 -16.69 -10.60
CA THR A 154 -1.97 -16.52 -10.19
C THR A 154 -2.06 -16.20 -8.71
N LEU A 155 -1.32 -16.93 -7.85
CA LEU A 155 -1.30 -16.65 -6.42
C LEU A 155 -0.85 -15.22 -6.12
N SER A 156 0.24 -14.76 -6.75
CA SER A 156 0.71 -13.38 -6.61
C SER A 156 -0.34 -12.39 -7.07
N TYR A 157 -1.00 -12.63 -8.21
CA TYR A 157 -2.03 -11.73 -8.72
C TYR A 157 -3.26 -11.65 -7.81
N SER A 158 -3.68 -12.77 -7.23
CA SER A 158 -4.75 -12.79 -6.22
C SER A 158 -4.42 -11.92 -5.01
N LEU A 159 -3.15 -11.91 -4.57
CA LEU A 159 -2.70 -11.01 -3.50
C LEU A 159 -2.75 -9.53 -3.91
N ALA A 160 -2.54 -9.20 -5.18
CA ALA A 160 -2.73 -7.84 -5.68
C ALA A 160 -4.21 -7.39 -5.56
N ILE A 161 -5.15 -8.26 -5.96
CA ILE A 161 -6.60 -8.03 -5.83
C ILE A 161 -7.00 -7.83 -4.36
N TRP A 162 -6.51 -8.70 -3.50
CA TRP A 162 -6.77 -8.64 -2.06
C TRP A 162 -6.03 -7.51 -1.36
N SER A 163 -5.09 -6.83 -2.04
CA SER A 163 -4.49 -5.60 -1.56
C SER A 163 -5.33 -4.39 -1.99
N LYS A 164 -5.78 -4.34 -3.25
CA LYS A 164 -6.67 -3.28 -3.75
C LYS A 164 -7.48 -3.75 -4.95
N ILE A 165 -8.80 -3.63 -4.85
CA ILE A 165 -9.77 -4.24 -5.78
C ILE A 165 -9.61 -3.74 -7.22
N PHE A 166 -9.13 -2.51 -7.45
CA PHE A 166 -8.99 -1.97 -8.81
C PHE A 166 -8.15 -2.86 -9.74
N THR A 167 -7.23 -3.66 -9.17
CA THR A 167 -6.39 -4.57 -9.96
C THR A 167 -7.19 -5.63 -10.70
N VAL A 168 -8.42 -5.95 -10.27
CA VAL A 168 -9.35 -6.82 -11.00
C VAL A 168 -9.62 -6.31 -12.42
N LEU A 169 -9.62 -5.00 -12.64
CA LEU A 169 -9.84 -4.39 -13.96
C LEU A 169 -8.71 -4.69 -14.96
N LEU A 170 -7.57 -5.21 -14.47
CA LEU A 170 -6.42 -5.58 -15.28
C LEU A 170 -6.40 -7.07 -15.63
N ILE A 171 -7.46 -7.80 -15.28
CA ILE A 171 -7.73 -9.14 -15.79
C ILE A 171 -8.30 -8.98 -17.21
N PRO A 172 -7.76 -9.68 -18.21
CA PRO A 172 -8.31 -9.65 -19.57
C PRO A 172 -9.70 -10.26 -19.69
#